data_AF-A0AAI8ZVB0-F1
#
_entry.id   AF-A0AAI8ZVB0-F1
#
_cell.length_a   1.000
_cell.length_b   1.000
_cell.length_c   1.000
_cell.angle_alpha   90.00
_cell.angle_beta   90.00
_cell.angle_gamma   90.00
#
_symmetry.space_group_name_H-M   'P 1'
#
loop_
_entity.id
_entity.type
_entity.pdbx_description
1 polymer ?
#
loop_
_entity_poly.entity_id
_entity_poly.type
_entity_poly.pdbx_seq_one_letter_code
_entity_poly.pdbx_strand_id
1 'polypeptide(L)' 'MENKWADALKDGRQVNVKIEPVYKGNSKRPDSFNVTYSIDGGRPVIRDISNSPGGVK' A
#
# COMPACT_ATOMS: atom_id res chain seq x y z
N MET A 1 -4.14 -5.43 -4.67
CA MET A 1 -3.15 -4.39 -4.98
C MET A 1 -1.80 -5.04 -5.23
N GLU A 2 -1.26 -5.74 -4.24
CA GLU A 2 0.08 -6.37 -4.29
C GLU A 2 0.26 -7.31 -5.50
N ASN A 3 -0.77 -8.07 -5.90
CA ASN A 3 -0.71 -8.88 -7.13
C ASN A 3 -0.38 -8.05 -8.39
N LYS A 4 -0.91 -6.82 -8.50
CA LYS A 4 -0.60 -5.93 -9.63
C LYS A 4 0.86 -5.50 -9.63
N TRP A 5 1.44 -5.29 -8.44
CA TRP A 5 2.86 -4.99 -8.32
C TRP A 5 3.70 -6.22 -8.68
N ALA A 6 3.30 -7.41 -8.21
CA ALA A 6 3.97 -8.66 -8.53
C ALA A 6 3.99 -8.91 -10.04
N ASP A 7 2.88 -8.68 -10.73
CA ASP A 7 2.81 -8.85 -12.18
C ASP A 7 3.65 -7.80 -12.93
N ALA A 8 3.66 -6.54 -12.47
CA ALA A 8 4.54 -5.52 -13.04
C ALA A 8 6.04 -5.88 -12.88
N LEU A 9 6.44 -6.40 -11.72
CA LEU A 9 7.81 -6.86 -11.48
C LEU A 9 8.18 -8.05 -12.38
N LYS A 10 7.25 -8.99 -12.62
CA LYS A 10 7.46 -10.11 -13.57
C LYS A 10 7.68 -9.61 -15.00
N ASP A 11 7.00 -8.54 -15.39
CA ASP A 11 7.17 -7.88 -16.69
C ASP A 11 8.48 -7.06 -16.79
N GLY A 12 9.34 -7.07 -15.76
CA GLY A 12 10.59 -6.31 -15.73
C GLY A 12 10.42 -4.81 -15.46
N ARG A 13 9.22 -4.39 -15.02
CA ARG A 13 8.91 -2.99 -14.72
C ARG A 13 9.41 -2.60 -13.34
N GLN A 14 9.69 -1.31 -13.17
CA GLN A 14 10.06 -0.78 -11.87
C GLN A 14 8.80 -0.46 -11.06
N VAL A 15 8.77 -0.90 -9.80
CA VAL A 15 7.71 -0.54 -8.85
C VAL A 15 8.32 0.21 -7.67
N ASN A 16 7.90 1.46 -7.46
CA ASN A 16 8.27 2.25 -6.30
C ASN A 16 7.12 2.26 -5.31
N VAL A 17 7.39 1.93 -4.05
CA VAL A 17 6.37 1.85 -3.01
C VAL A 17 6.84 2.57 -1.75
N LYS A 18 5.94 3.34 -1.14
CA LYS A 18 6.06 3.93 0.19
C LYS A 18 4.86 3.49 1.01
N ILE A 19 5.12 2.85 2.16
CA ILE A 19 4.10 2.36 3.09
C ILE A 19 4.33 3.02 4.44
N GLU A 20 3.32 3.72 4.93
CA GLU A 20 3.36 4.45 6.20
C GLU A 20 2.25 3.94 7.11
N PRO A 21 2.58 3.29 8.24
CA PRO A 21 1.57 2.90 9.22
C PRO A 21 1.01 4.14 9.92
N VAL A 22 -0.31 4.17 10.10
CA VAL A 22 -1.03 5.21 10.83
C VAL A 22 -1.49 4.62 12.16
N TYR A 23 -1.02 5.19 13.26
CA TYR A 23 -1.38 4.77 14.61
C TYR A 23 -2.31 5.78 15.26
N LYS A 24 -3.34 5.29 15.95
CA LYS A 24 -4.20 6.10 16.80
C LYS A 24 -3.90 5.84 18.28
N GLY A 25 -3.64 6.92 19.02
CA GLY A 25 -3.31 6.86 20.45
C GLY A 25 -2.04 6.03 20.72
N ASN A 26 -2.09 5.21 21.77
CA ASN A 26 -0.95 4.38 22.21
C ASN A 26 -1.04 2.92 21.72
N SER A 27 -1.81 2.66 20.66
CA SER A 27 -1.95 1.31 20.12
C SER A 27 -0.63 0.81 19.53
N LYS A 28 -0.28 -0.44 19.83
CA LYS A 28 0.85 -1.14 19.17
C LYS A 28 0.50 -1.62 17.75
N ARG A 29 -0.79 -1.68 17.42
CA ARG A 29 -1.29 -2.05 16.08
C ARG A 29 -1.70 -0.77 15.35
N PRO A 30 -1.22 -0.54 14.11
CA PRO A 30 -1.67 0.59 13.31
C PRO A 30 -3.15 0.42 12.96
N ASP A 31 -3.87 1.53 12.91
CA ASP A 31 -5.28 1.59 12.53
C ASP A 31 -5.46 1.51 11.01
N SER A 32 -4.49 2.04 10.25
CA SER A 32 -4.46 1.94 8.80
C SER A 32 -3.03 2.03 8.25
N PHE A 33 -2.89 1.82 6.94
CA PHE A 33 -1.66 2.00 6.19
C PHE A 33 -1.90 2.96 5.03
N ASN A 34 -1.11 4.03 4.97
CA ASN A 34 -1.02 4.90 3.83
C ASN A 34 -0.01 4.32 2.84
N VAL A 35 -0.50 3.87 1.69
CA VAL A 35 0.30 3.26 0.64
C VAL A 35 0.32 4.16 -0.57
N THR A 36 1.51 4.63 -0.93
CA THR A 36 1.75 5.35 -2.19
C THR A 36 2.64 4.50 -3.07
N TYR A 37 2.25 4.26 -4.31
CA TYR A 37 3.07 3.50 -5.26
C TYR A 37 3.01 4.06 -6.68
N SER A 38 4.07 3.82 -7.46
CA SER A 38 4.11 4.07 -8.89
C SER A 38 4.75 2.89 -9.63
N ILE A 39 4.42 2.76 -10.91
CA ILE A 39 4.99 1.75 -11.81
C ILE A 39 5.63 2.51 -12.98
N ASP A 40 6.89 2.21 -13.28
CA ASP A 40 7.70 2.84 -14.33
C ASP A 40 7.71 4.38 -14.27
N GLY A 41 7.84 4.94 -13.07
CA GLY A 41 7.82 6.39 -12.87
C GLY A 41 6.47 7.06 -13.22
N GLY A 42 5.42 6.27 -13.44
CA GLY A 42 4.07 6.75 -13.71
C GLY A 42 3.46 7.52 -12.53
N ARG A 43 2.23 8.02 -12.75
CA ARG A 43 1.51 8.80 -11.73
C ARG A 43 1.37 8.00 -10.42
N PRO A 44 1.77 8.56 -9.26
CA PRO A 44 1.61 7.89 -7.99
C PRO A 44 0.15 7.59 -7.68
N VAL A 45 -0.12 6.38 -7.23
CA VAL A 45 -1.41 5.91 -6.74
C VAL A 45 -1.37 5.89 -5.23
N ILE A 46 -2.29 6.60 -4.60
CA ILE A 46 -2.43 6.67 -3.14
C ILE A 46 -3.61 5.79 -2.72
N ARG A 47 -3.42 5.01 -1.65
CA ARG A 47 -4.42 4.13 -1.04
C ARG A 47 -4.26 4.11 0.46
N ASP A 48 -5.36 4.39 1.16
CA ASP A 48 -5.50 4.08 2.58
C ASP A 48 -6.08 2.68 2.74
N ILE A 49 -5.41 1.84 3.53
CA ILE A 49 -5.84 0.48 3.85
C ILE A 49 -6.15 0.42 5.34
N SER A 50 -7.43 0.29 5.71
CA SER A 50 -7.84 0.16 7.10
C SER A 50 -7.46 -1.20 7.67
N ASN A 51 -6.84 -1.23 8.84
CA ASN A 51 -6.43 -2.43 9.55
C ASN A 51 -7.59 -2.99 10.39
N SER A 52 -8.74 -3.20 9.78
CA SER A 52 -9.94 -3.71 10.44
C SER A 52 -10.05 -5.24 10.30
N PRO A 53 -10.44 -5.97 11.35
CA PRO A 53 -10.70 -7.40 11.25
C PRO A 53 -11.84 -7.66 10.23
N GLY A 54 -11.68 -8.69 9.39
CA GLY A 54 -12.72 -9.13 8.45
C GLY A 54 -12.70 -8.48 7.06
N GLY A 55 -11.86 -7.45 6.84
CA GLY A 55 -11.80 -6.73 5.57
C GLY A 55 -13.06 -5.90 5.34
N VAL A 56 -13.00 -4.59 5.57
CA VAL A 56 -14.14 -3.72 5.24
C VAL A 56 -14.22 -3.63 3.72
N LYS A 57 -15.39 -3.99 3.17
CA LYS A 57 -15.68 -4.06 1.74
C LYS A 57 -15.70 -2.67 1.10
#